data_AF-A0AA38MJC9-F1
#
_entry.id   AF-A0AA38MJC9-F1
#
_cell.length_a   1.000
_cell.length_b   1.000
_cell.length_c   1.000
_cell.angle_alpha   90.00
_cell.angle_beta   90.00
_cell.angle_gamma   90.00
#
_symmetry.space_group_name_H-M   'P 1'
#
loop_
_entity.id
_entity.type
_entity.pdbx_description
1 polymer ?
#
loop_
_entity_poly.entity_id
_entity_poly.type
_entity_poly.pdbx_seq_one_letter_code
_entity_poly.pdbx_strand_id
1 'polypeptide(L)'
;MHAEFCGIEIPELNTIVIALYRPSTSGNFHNFMKNLENVLNKIFKNNTKLVLIGDFSKDFQTNSTDIQALVNLTRSFGLNAKILDYTRIKKCSATTIDNIFTDLPDECCSSGVIEPGLSDHSGQYLCILSKTVNVESKNNYFSTRHINKSGLFQLKEHLKLIDWSYKESTSNDVNTFADYLVHTYKSLIELCFPLQKATNSASGVMWFNNELKVMRDSVIALKIVSNSSKDIVDKNAYLKARYL
;
A
#
# COMPACT_ATOMS: atom_id res chain seq x y z
N MET A 1 17.46 -5.64 7.73
CA MET A 1 16.36 -6.13 6.86
C MET A 1 16.57 -5.57 5.47
N HIS A 2 16.60 -6.40 4.43
CA HIS A 2 17.00 -5.96 3.07
C HIS A 2 15.81 -5.52 2.21
N ALA A 3 14.66 -6.17 2.38
CA ALA A 3 13.35 -5.79 1.85
C ALA A 3 12.27 -6.65 2.54
N GLU A 4 11.04 -6.16 2.52
CA GLU A 4 9.84 -6.86 2.93
C GLU A 4 8.98 -7.14 1.70
N PHE A 5 8.35 -8.31 1.68
CA PHE A 5 7.48 -8.77 0.58
C PHE A 5 6.17 -9.28 1.17
N CYS A 6 5.05 -8.86 0.59
CA CYS A 6 3.73 -9.38 0.91
C CYS A 6 3.01 -9.74 -0.39
N GLY A 7 2.52 -10.97 -0.50
CA GLY A 7 1.92 -11.48 -1.73
C GLY A 7 0.47 -11.90 -1.53
N ILE A 8 -0.37 -11.63 -2.52
CA ILE A 8 -1.73 -12.15 -2.63
C ILE A 8 -1.95 -12.76 -4.02
N GLU A 9 -2.79 -13.78 -4.10
CA GLU A 9 -3.28 -14.33 -5.36
C GLU A 9 -4.72 -13.85 -5.57
N ILE A 10 -5.02 -13.40 -6.80
CA ILE A 10 -6.36 -12.99 -7.24
C ILE A 10 -6.79 -14.00 -8.31
N PRO A 11 -7.48 -15.10 -7.92
CA PRO A 11 -7.83 -16.19 -8.84
C PRO A 11 -8.68 -15.75 -10.02
N GLU A 12 -9.60 -14.80 -9.81
CA GLU A 12 -10.50 -14.28 -10.84
C GLU A 12 -9.77 -13.56 -11.97
N LEU A 13 -8.58 -13.04 -11.69
CA LEU A 13 -7.69 -12.39 -12.66
C LEU A 13 -6.50 -13.27 -13.04
N ASN A 14 -6.39 -14.48 -12.46
CA ASN A 14 -5.20 -15.34 -12.58
C ASN A 14 -3.91 -14.52 -12.41
N THR A 15 -3.88 -13.69 -11.36
CA THR A 15 -2.84 -12.69 -11.13
C THR A 15 -2.33 -12.80 -9.69
N ILE A 16 -1.00 -12.83 -9.53
CA ILE A 16 -0.32 -12.69 -8.24
C ILE A 16 0.12 -11.23 -8.11
N VAL A 17 -0.20 -10.61 -6.98
CA VAL A 17 0.25 -9.25 -6.64
C VAL A 17 1.23 -9.34 -5.48
N ILE A 18 2.42 -8.77 -5.63
CA ILE A 18 3.43 -8.66 -4.60
C ILE A 18 3.68 -7.20 -4.29
N ALA A 19 3.39 -6.82 -3.05
CA ALA A 19 3.82 -5.57 -2.46
C ALA A 19 5.27 -5.71 -1.95
N LEU A 20 6.13 -4.75 -2.31
CA LEU A 20 7.53 -4.68 -1.93
C LEU A 20 7.80 -3.40 -1.16
N TYR A 21 8.55 -3.51 -0.06
CA TYR A 21 9.14 -2.35 0.61
C TYR A 21 10.63 -2.58 0.84
N ARG A 22 11.47 -1.71 0.26
CA ARG A 22 12.92 -1.70 0.50
C ARG A 22 13.31 -0.46 1.31
N PRO A 23 13.85 -0.62 2.54
CA PRO A 23 14.35 0.52 3.32
C PRO A 23 15.52 1.25 2.63
N SER A 24 15.50 2.58 2.62
CA SER A 24 16.51 3.42 1.95
C SER A 24 17.89 3.42 2.61
N THR A 25 17.99 3.14 3.91
CA THR A 25 19.19 3.40 4.74
C THR A 25 19.93 2.17 5.26
N SER A 26 19.37 0.97 5.17
CA SER A 26 19.89 -0.20 5.90
C SER A 26 20.06 -1.48 5.07
N GLY A 27 19.71 -1.45 3.78
CA GLY A 27 19.73 -2.63 2.91
C GLY A 27 20.81 -2.57 1.83
N ASN A 28 21.78 -3.50 1.90
CA ASN A 28 22.68 -3.80 0.77
C ASN A 28 21.87 -4.14 -0.49
N PHE A 29 22.10 -3.41 -1.58
CA PHE A 29 21.33 -3.53 -2.82
C PHE A 29 21.52 -4.90 -3.50
N HIS A 30 22.72 -5.46 -3.45
CA HIS A 30 23.00 -6.80 -3.98
C HIS A 30 22.21 -7.89 -3.23
N ASN A 31 22.15 -7.82 -1.89
CA ASN A 31 21.33 -8.76 -1.10
C ASN A 31 19.84 -8.59 -1.41
N PHE A 32 19.38 -7.36 -1.61
CA PHE A 32 18.03 -7.09 -2.08
C PHE A 32 17.75 -7.77 -3.43
N MET A 33 18.64 -7.60 -4.42
CA MET A 33 18.51 -8.21 -5.74
C MET A 33 18.43 -9.73 -5.66
N LYS A 34 19.30 -10.37 -4.86
CA LYS A 34 19.28 -11.82 -4.63
C LYS A 34 17.97 -12.28 -3.97
N ASN A 35 17.46 -11.52 -3.01
CA ASN A 35 16.20 -11.85 -2.35
C ASN A 35 15.01 -11.70 -3.31
N LEU A 36 14.98 -10.64 -4.11
CA LEU A 36 13.97 -10.43 -5.12
C LEU A 36 13.99 -11.56 -6.15
N GLU A 37 15.16 -11.93 -6.68
CA GLU A 37 15.32 -13.05 -7.60
C GLU A 37 14.81 -14.37 -7.01
N ASN A 38 15.15 -14.66 -5.74
CA ASN A 38 14.64 -15.84 -5.05
C ASN A 38 13.12 -15.85 -4.90
N VAL A 39 12.51 -14.69 -4.65
CA VAL A 39 11.06 -14.54 -4.57
C VAL A 39 10.44 -14.77 -5.95
N LEU A 40 10.94 -14.09 -6.98
CA LEU A 40 10.47 -14.23 -8.36
C LEU A 40 10.57 -15.68 -8.84
N ASN A 41 11.69 -16.37 -8.62
CA ASN A 41 11.86 -17.77 -8.99
C ASN A 41 10.86 -18.73 -8.30
N LYS A 42 10.39 -18.41 -7.09
CA LYS A 42 9.43 -19.25 -6.35
C LYS A 42 7.99 -19.05 -6.80
N ILE A 43 7.64 -17.82 -7.14
CA ILE A 43 6.26 -17.44 -7.47
C ILE A 43 5.99 -17.52 -8.97
N PHE A 44 7.03 -17.42 -9.80
CA PHE A 44 6.89 -17.40 -11.24
C PHE A 44 6.35 -18.75 -11.69
N LYS A 45 5.12 -18.73 -12.18
CA LYS A 45 4.38 -19.90 -12.64
C LYS A 45 4.00 -19.66 -14.10
N ASN A 46 4.14 -20.70 -14.91
CA ASN A 46 3.64 -20.65 -16.28
C ASN A 46 2.13 -20.34 -16.25
N ASN A 47 1.72 -19.41 -17.10
CA ASN A 47 0.33 -18.95 -17.27
C ASN A 47 -0.28 -18.16 -16.12
N THR A 48 0.46 -17.67 -15.12
CA THR A 48 -0.08 -16.75 -14.10
C THR A 48 0.54 -15.36 -14.26
N LYS A 49 -0.31 -14.32 -14.26
CA LYS A 49 0.15 -12.93 -14.35
C LYS A 49 0.78 -12.47 -13.05
N LEU A 50 1.77 -11.59 -13.13
CA LEU A 50 2.50 -11.09 -11.99
C LEU A 50 2.52 -9.57 -11.98
N VAL A 51 2.19 -9.00 -10.82
CA VAL A 51 2.31 -7.58 -10.52
C VAL A 51 3.22 -7.44 -9.31
N LEU A 52 4.38 -6.82 -9.48
CA LEU A 52 5.28 -6.43 -8.41
C LEU A 52 5.18 -4.91 -8.23
N ILE A 53 4.73 -4.45 -7.08
CA ILE A 53 4.44 -3.04 -6.80
C ILE A 53 5.07 -2.61 -5.48
N GLY A 54 5.60 -1.40 -5.41
CA GLY A 54 5.98 -0.82 -4.12
C GLY A 54 7.14 0.18 -4.17
N ASP A 55 7.76 0.40 -3.01
CA ASP A 55 8.86 1.34 -2.80
C ASP A 55 10.20 0.62 -2.87
N PHE A 56 10.98 0.94 -3.90
CA PHE A 56 12.32 0.40 -4.14
C PHE A 56 13.41 1.28 -3.54
N SER A 57 13.06 2.49 -3.12
CA SER A 57 13.97 3.49 -2.54
C SER A 57 15.21 3.74 -3.41
N LYS A 58 15.05 3.64 -4.73
CA LYS A 58 16.05 3.91 -5.76
C LYS A 58 15.39 4.67 -6.90
N ASP A 59 16.02 5.74 -7.34
CA ASP A 59 15.41 6.64 -8.33
C ASP A 59 15.53 6.06 -9.75
N PHE A 60 14.39 5.63 -10.30
CA PHE A 60 14.26 5.07 -11.64
C PHE A 60 14.58 6.07 -12.77
N GLN A 61 14.66 7.37 -12.47
CA GLN A 61 15.10 8.40 -13.42
C GLN A 61 16.63 8.48 -13.55
N THR A 62 17.37 7.81 -12.66
CA THR A 62 18.84 7.84 -12.68
C THR A 62 19.40 6.75 -13.60
N ASN A 63 20.42 7.11 -14.38
CA ASN A 63 21.19 6.13 -15.15
C ASN A 63 22.22 5.42 -14.26
N SER A 64 21.75 4.68 -13.26
CA SER A 64 22.61 3.92 -12.33
C SER A 64 22.68 2.44 -12.68
N THR A 65 23.83 1.81 -12.43
CA THR A 65 24.04 0.37 -12.62
C THR A 65 23.06 -0.47 -11.80
N ASP A 66 22.71 0.00 -10.61
CA ASP A 66 21.72 -0.63 -9.72
C ASP A 66 20.33 -0.69 -10.37
N ILE A 67 19.86 0.43 -10.92
CA ILE A 67 18.57 0.50 -11.62
C ILE A 67 18.59 -0.38 -12.87
N GLN A 68 19.66 -0.33 -13.65
CA GLN A 68 19.81 -1.20 -14.82
C GLN A 68 19.76 -2.68 -14.43
N ALA A 69 20.44 -3.07 -13.35
CA ALA A 69 20.41 -4.45 -12.84
C ALA A 69 19.00 -4.86 -12.40
N LEU A 70 18.28 -4.01 -11.66
CA LEU A 70 16.89 -4.26 -11.24
C LEU A 70 15.94 -4.40 -12.42
N VAL A 71 16.03 -3.49 -13.39
CA VAL A 71 15.22 -3.53 -14.61
C VAL A 71 15.54 -4.76 -15.45
N ASN A 72 16.81 -5.17 -15.53
CA ASN A 72 17.20 -6.37 -16.26
C ASN A 72 16.72 -7.66 -15.57
N LEU A 73 16.83 -7.73 -14.23
CA LEU A 73 16.29 -8.85 -13.46
C LEU A 73 14.78 -8.96 -13.64
N THR A 74 14.03 -7.89 -13.44
CA THR A 74 12.56 -7.93 -13.61
C THR A 74 12.16 -8.28 -15.05
N ARG A 75 12.89 -7.77 -16.04
CA ARG A 75 12.67 -8.09 -17.45
C ARG A 75 12.97 -9.56 -17.79
N SER A 76 13.91 -10.22 -17.10
CA SER A 76 14.15 -11.65 -17.33
C SER A 76 12.97 -12.54 -16.93
N PHE A 77 12.04 -12.02 -16.11
CA PHE A 77 10.75 -12.63 -15.78
C PHE A 77 9.58 -12.06 -16.63
N GLY A 78 9.88 -11.30 -17.68
CA GLY A 78 8.86 -10.67 -18.54
C GLY A 78 8.15 -9.46 -17.93
N LEU A 79 8.63 -8.94 -16.79
CA LEU A 79 8.01 -7.81 -16.11
C LEU A 79 8.59 -6.49 -16.61
N ASN A 80 7.70 -5.55 -16.94
CA ASN A 80 8.08 -4.21 -17.39
C ASN A 80 7.66 -3.16 -16.38
N ALA A 81 8.54 -2.19 -16.11
CA ALA A 81 8.24 -1.02 -15.29
C ALA A 81 7.16 -0.17 -15.96
N LYS A 82 6.19 0.31 -15.17
CA LYS A 82 5.03 1.07 -15.66
C LYS A 82 4.97 2.51 -15.17
N ILE A 83 5.66 2.84 -14.08
CA ILE A 83 5.67 4.21 -13.54
C ILE A 83 6.87 4.98 -14.09
N LEU A 84 6.57 6.05 -14.83
CA LEU A 84 7.55 6.99 -15.38
C LEU A 84 7.48 8.38 -14.72
N ASP A 85 6.41 8.67 -13.99
CA ASP A 85 6.22 9.94 -13.28
C ASP A 85 6.85 9.91 -11.89
N TYR A 86 7.14 11.10 -11.34
CA TYR A 86 7.69 11.23 -9.99
C TYR A 86 6.73 10.74 -8.91
N THR A 87 7.20 9.81 -8.08
CA THR A 87 6.43 9.24 -6.96
C THR A 87 6.78 9.86 -5.62
N ARG A 88 7.86 10.65 -5.53
CA ARG A 88 8.21 11.41 -4.33
C ARG A 88 8.69 12.80 -4.70
N ILE A 89 7.94 13.81 -4.27
CA ILE A 89 8.23 15.22 -4.56
C ILE A 89 8.51 15.93 -3.25
N LYS A 90 9.75 16.37 -3.06
CA LYS A 90 10.19 17.23 -1.96
C LYS A 90 10.35 18.67 -2.44
N LYS A 91 10.61 19.59 -1.51
CA LYS A 91 10.76 21.03 -1.82
C LYS A 91 11.72 21.32 -2.98
N CYS A 92 12.81 20.56 -3.11
CA CYS A 92 13.89 20.79 -4.07
C CYS A 92 14.25 19.56 -4.93
N SER A 93 13.50 18.46 -4.84
CA SER A 93 13.80 17.24 -5.59
C SER A 93 12.53 16.48 -5.95
N ALA A 94 12.53 15.85 -7.12
CA ALA A 94 11.48 14.93 -7.54
C ALA A 94 12.15 13.64 -8.00
N THR A 95 11.72 12.51 -7.44
CA THR A 95 12.34 11.20 -7.68
C THR A 95 11.25 10.17 -7.94
N THR A 96 11.54 9.19 -8.79
CA THR A 96 10.66 8.04 -9.02
C THR A 96 11.24 6.89 -8.23
N ILE A 97 10.82 6.67 -6.99
CA ILE A 97 11.39 5.61 -6.13
C ILE A 97 10.44 4.45 -5.90
N ASP A 98 9.21 4.61 -6.33
CA ASP A 98 8.18 3.59 -6.29
C ASP A 98 7.85 3.17 -7.74
N ASN A 99 7.60 1.88 -7.99
CA ASN A 99 7.25 1.42 -9.34
C ASN A 99 6.32 0.20 -9.32
N ILE A 100 5.72 -0.06 -10.47
CA ILE A 100 4.91 -1.24 -10.78
C ILE A 100 5.60 -1.98 -11.92
N PHE A 101 5.95 -3.23 -11.70
CA PHE A 101 6.49 -4.15 -12.68
C PHE A 101 5.46 -5.23 -12.98
N THR A 102 5.10 -5.43 -14.25
CA THR A 102 4.12 -6.45 -14.62
C THR A 102 4.32 -7.01 -16.03
N ASP A 103 3.87 -8.25 -16.24
CA ASP A 103 3.75 -8.92 -17.55
C ASP A 103 2.37 -8.72 -18.20
N LEU A 104 1.56 -7.80 -17.65
CA LEU A 104 0.31 -7.38 -18.27
C LEU A 104 0.59 -6.52 -19.51
N PRO A 105 -0.04 -6.85 -20.66
CA PRO A 105 0.00 -6.02 -21.86
C PRO A 105 -0.58 -4.63 -21.60
N ASP A 106 -0.06 -3.62 -22.27
CA ASP A 106 -0.53 -2.22 -22.13
C ASP A 106 -1.98 -2.06 -22.58
N GLU A 107 -2.48 -2.92 -23.45
CA GLU A 107 -3.89 -2.92 -23.88
C GLU A 107 -4.83 -3.48 -22.80
N CYS A 108 -4.28 -4.17 -21.79
CA CYS A 108 -5.02 -4.83 -20.71
C CYS A 108 -4.87 -4.11 -19.37
N CYS A 109 -4.07 -3.05 -19.29
CA CYS A 109 -3.92 -2.30 -18.04
C CYS A 109 -3.54 -0.83 -18.27
N SER A 110 -3.93 0.02 -17.34
CA SER A 110 -3.44 1.39 -17.24
C SER A 110 -2.84 1.63 -15.87
N SER A 111 -1.79 2.43 -15.78
CA SER A 111 -1.12 2.75 -14.53
C SER A 111 -0.73 4.21 -14.46
N GLY A 112 -0.48 4.68 -13.25
CA GLY A 112 0.06 6.01 -13.06
C GLY A 112 0.26 6.36 -11.61
N VAL A 113 0.50 7.64 -11.39
CA VAL A 113 0.73 8.22 -10.08
C VAL A 113 -0.50 9.04 -9.68
N ILE A 114 -0.91 8.91 -8.42
CA ILE A 114 -1.95 9.71 -7.79
C ILE A 114 -1.34 10.43 -6.59
N GLU A 115 -1.48 11.76 -6.51
CA GLU A 115 -1.00 12.54 -5.36
C GLU A 115 -2.16 12.76 -4.39
N PRO A 116 -2.36 11.92 -3.36
CA PRO A 116 -3.49 12.07 -2.45
C PRO A 116 -3.33 13.26 -1.50
N GLY A 117 -2.14 13.89 -1.44
CA GLY A 117 -1.83 14.96 -0.49
C GLY A 117 -1.63 14.49 0.95
N LEU A 118 -1.62 13.18 1.20
CA LEU A 118 -1.56 12.59 2.54
C LEU A 118 -0.13 12.28 3.01
N SER A 119 0.84 12.13 2.10
CA SER A 119 2.25 11.86 2.44
C SER A 119 3.21 12.54 1.46
N ASP A 120 4.52 12.49 1.73
CA ASP A 120 5.54 12.96 0.80
C ASP A 120 5.71 12.03 -0.42
N HIS A 121 5.08 10.85 -0.40
CA HIS A 121 4.94 9.96 -1.54
C HIS A 121 3.59 10.18 -2.24
N SER A 122 3.62 10.14 -3.56
CA SER A 122 2.43 9.93 -4.37
C SER A 122 2.11 8.43 -4.39
N GLY A 123 0.84 8.09 -4.33
CA GLY A 123 0.39 6.72 -4.54
C GLY A 123 0.60 6.28 -5.99
N GLN A 124 0.72 4.98 -6.19
CA GLN A 124 0.70 4.38 -7.52
C GLN A 124 -0.61 3.63 -7.71
N TYR A 125 -1.13 3.60 -8.93
CA TYR A 125 -2.28 2.78 -9.27
C TYR A 125 -1.99 1.92 -10.49
N LEU A 126 -2.62 0.75 -10.51
CA LEU A 126 -2.73 -0.14 -11.66
C LEU A 126 -4.21 -0.52 -11.80
N CYS A 127 -4.80 -0.22 -12.94
CA CYS A 127 -6.12 -0.67 -13.32
C CYS A 127 -5.96 -1.80 -14.32
N ILE A 128 -6.49 -2.98 -13.99
CA ILE A 128 -6.46 -4.15 -14.88
C ILE A 128 -7.83 -4.25 -15.56
N LEU A 129 -7.84 -4.22 -16.88
CA LEU A 129 -9.03 -4.39 -17.68
C LEU A 129 -9.43 -5.86 -17.67
N SER A 130 -10.36 -6.22 -16.81
CA SER A 130 -11.00 -7.53 -16.84
C SER A 130 -12.15 -7.49 -17.84
N LYS A 131 -12.10 -8.34 -18.88
CA LYS A 131 -13.28 -8.63 -19.70
C LYS A 131 -14.29 -9.27 -18.77
N THR A 132 -15.25 -8.47 -18.30
CA THR A 132 -16.41 -8.84 -17.47
C THR A 132 -16.42 -10.33 -17.18
N VAL A 133 -15.77 -10.73 -16.08
CA VAL A 133 -16.23 -11.93 -15.41
C VAL A 133 -17.68 -11.57 -15.09
N ASN A 134 -18.62 -12.23 -15.76
CA ASN A 134 -19.99 -12.34 -15.26
C ASN A 134 -19.82 -13.04 -13.91
N VAL A 135 -19.43 -12.28 -12.89
CA VAL A 135 -19.64 -12.66 -11.51
C VAL A 135 -21.14 -12.59 -11.44
N GLU A 136 -21.81 -13.71 -11.76
CA GLU A 136 -23.18 -13.93 -11.36
C GLU A 136 -23.28 -13.33 -9.96
N SER A 137 -24.19 -12.39 -9.78
CA SER A 137 -24.42 -11.73 -8.50
C SER A 137 -24.95 -12.77 -7.52
N LYS A 138 -24.09 -13.71 -7.12
CA LYS A 138 -24.25 -14.47 -5.91
C LYS A 138 -24.42 -13.39 -4.85
N ASN A 139 -25.46 -13.51 -4.04
CA ASN A 139 -25.61 -12.67 -2.87
C ASN A 139 -24.27 -12.70 -2.13
N ASN A 140 -23.45 -11.67 -2.31
CA ASN A 140 -22.07 -11.65 -1.86
C ASN A 140 -22.13 -11.42 -0.36
N TYR A 141 -22.40 -12.49 0.36
CA TYR A 141 -22.18 -12.54 1.78
C TYR A 141 -20.67 -12.55 1.99
N PHE A 142 -20.16 -11.51 2.63
CA PHE A 142 -18.78 -11.50 3.10
C PHE A 142 -18.78 -11.54 4.63
N SER A 143 -17.74 -12.14 5.20
CA SER A 143 -17.53 -12.14 6.63
C SER A 143 -16.87 -10.82 7.03
N THR A 144 -17.47 -10.08 7.95
CA THR A 144 -16.94 -8.83 8.47
C THR A 144 -17.06 -8.78 9.99
N ARG A 145 -16.29 -7.88 10.62
CA ARG A 145 -16.36 -7.60 12.05
C ARG A 145 -16.98 -6.22 12.24
N HIS A 146 -18.16 -6.16 12.83
CA HIS A 146 -18.86 -4.88 13.03
C HIS A 146 -18.31 -4.17 14.28
N ILE A 147 -17.44 -3.18 14.07
CA ILE A 147 -16.90 -2.33 15.14
C ILE A 147 -18.01 -1.40 15.65
N ASN A 148 -18.60 -1.77 16.78
CA ASN A 148 -19.69 -1.03 17.42
C ASN A 148 -19.28 -0.52 18.80
N LYS A 149 -20.08 0.40 19.37
CA LYS A 149 -19.80 1.03 20.68
C LYS A 149 -19.70 0.03 21.82
N SER A 150 -20.50 -1.04 21.81
CA SER A 150 -20.47 -2.08 22.85
C SER A 150 -19.18 -2.90 22.77
N GLY A 151 -18.79 -3.34 21.57
CA GLY A 151 -17.52 -4.06 21.36
C GLY A 151 -16.30 -3.20 21.71
N LEU A 152 -16.32 -1.90 21.39
CA LEU A 152 -15.27 -0.97 21.81
C LEU A 152 -15.19 -0.80 23.34
N PHE A 153 -16.34 -0.75 24.01
CA PHE A 153 -16.39 -0.71 25.47
C PHE A 153 -15.80 -2.00 26.07
N GLN A 154 -16.22 -3.17 25.60
CA GLN A 154 -15.71 -4.45 26.05
C GLN A 154 -14.20 -4.58 25.81
N LEU A 155 -13.72 -4.19 24.62
CA LEU A 155 -12.29 -4.17 24.29
C LEU A 155 -11.52 -3.32 25.30
N LYS A 156 -12.03 -2.13 25.62
CA LYS A 156 -11.40 -1.22 26.59
C LYS A 156 -11.35 -1.84 28.00
N GLU A 157 -12.42 -2.49 28.44
CA GLU A 157 -12.44 -3.16 29.75
C GLU A 157 -11.47 -4.34 29.78
N HIS A 158 -11.41 -5.16 28.74
CA HIS A 158 -10.45 -6.26 28.67
C HIS A 158 -9.00 -5.79 28.62
N LEU A 159 -8.70 -4.71 27.88
CA LEU A 159 -7.37 -4.12 27.81
C LEU A 159 -6.86 -3.61 29.17
N LYS A 160 -7.76 -3.13 30.03
CA LYS A 160 -7.40 -2.71 31.41
C LYS A 160 -7.03 -3.88 32.31
N LEU A 161 -7.57 -5.08 32.03
CA LEU A 161 -7.35 -6.28 32.84
C LEU A 161 -6.10 -7.04 32.42
N ILE A 162 -5.52 -6.72 31.26
CA ILE A 162 -4.26 -7.34 30.83
C ILE A 162 -3.12 -6.83 31.71
N ASP A 163 -2.37 -7.78 32.25
CA ASP A 163 -1.12 -7.49 32.95
C ASP A 163 0.01 -7.23 31.94
N TRP A 164 0.31 -5.95 31.75
CA TRP A 164 1.39 -5.50 30.87
C TRP A 164 2.78 -5.64 31.49
N SER A 165 2.89 -6.03 32.78
CA SER A 165 4.17 -6.21 33.48
C SER A 165 4.99 -7.39 32.95
N TYR A 166 4.40 -8.23 32.08
CA TYR A 166 5.11 -9.29 31.35
C TYR A 166 6.40 -8.81 30.66
N LYS A 167 6.48 -7.52 30.31
CA LYS A 167 7.68 -6.85 29.76
C LYS A 167 8.90 -6.90 30.69
N GLU A 168 8.71 -6.95 32.01
CA GLU A 168 9.80 -6.83 32.98
C GLU A 168 10.44 -8.16 33.37
N SER A 169 9.74 -9.29 33.18
CA SER A 169 10.12 -10.55 33.83
C SER A 169 10.66 -11.64 32.90
N THR A 170 10.37 -11.63 31.59
CA THR A 170 10.83 -12.73 30.72
C THR A 170 11.16 -12.28 29.29
N SER A 171 12.47 -12.33 29.00
CA SER A 171 13.13 -12.20 27.68
C SER A 171 13.30 -10.76 27.13
N ASN A 172 14.55 -10.38 26.91
CA ASN A 172 14.96 -9.24 26.06
C ASN A 172 14.67 -9.48 24.56
N ASP A 173 13.87 -10.49 24.21
CA ASP A 173 13.57 -10.82 22.83
C ASP A 173 12.36 -10.03 22.33
N VAL A 174 12.65 -9.09 21.44
CA VAL A 174 11.65 -8.21 20.82
C VAL A 174 10.59 -9.02 20.06
N ASN A 175 10.96 -10.17 19.48
CA ASN A 175 10.01 -10.99 18.71
C ASN A 175 8.95 -11.63 19.62
N THR A 176 9.37 -12.21 20.74
CA THR A 176 8.45 -12.80 21.73
C THR A 176 7.42 -11.78 22.24
N PHE A 177 7.86 -10.54 22.51
CA PHE A 177 6.94 -9.48 22.91
C PHE A 177 5.99 -9.05 21.77
N ALA A 178 6.49 -8.94 20.54
CA ALA A 178 5.66 -8.66 19.37
C ALA A 178 4.59 -9.74 19.16
N ASP A 179 4.96 -11.01 19.28
CA ASP A 179 4.04 -12.14 19.19
C ASP A 179 2.97 -12.09 20.29
N TYR A 180 3.37 -11.81 21.53
CA TYR A 180 2.45 -11.62 22.65
C TYR A 180 1.46 -10.49 22.38
N LEU A 181 1.92 -9.33 21.90
CA LEU A 181 1.05 -8.21 21.53
C LEU A 181 0.05 -8.61 20.45
N VAL A 182 0.55 -9.15 19.34
CA VAL A 182 -0.28 -9.53 18.20
C VAL A 182 -1.34 -10.55 18.63
N HIS A 183 -0.94 -11.56 19.39
CA HIS A 183 -1.86 -12.59 19.87
C HIS A 183 -2.91 -12.01 20.81
N THR A 184 -2.49 -11.17 21.77
CA THR A 184 -3.39 -10.54 22.74
C THR A 184 -4.43 -9.66 22.05
N TYR A 185 -4.01 -8.75 21.16
CA TYR A 185 -4.95 -7.91 20.40
C TYR A 185 -5.84 -8.74 19.50
N LYS A 186 -5.31 -9.76 18.80
CA LYS A 186 -6.10 -10.63 17.94
C LYS A 186 -7.21 -11.34 18.73
N SER A 187 -6.89 -11.93 19.87
CA SER A 187 -7.85 -12.63 20.73
C SER A 187 -8.93 -11.68 21.25
N LEU A 188 -8.56 -10.46 21.66
CA LEU A 188 -9.53 -9.46 22.09
C LEU A 188 -10.42 -8.96 20.94
N ILE A 189 -9.87 -8.78 19.74
CA ILE A 189 -10.65 -8.42 18.55
C ILE A 189 -11.63 -9.55 18.18
N GLU A 190 -11.17 -10.80 18.28
CA GLU A 190 -12.00 -11.98 18.03
C GLU A 190 -13.18 -12.08 19.00
N LEU A 191 -12.93 -11.78 20.28
CA LEU A 191 -13.92 -11.75 21.35
C LEU A 191 -14.90 -10.58 21.20
N CYS A 192 -14.40 -9.36 21.04
CA CYS A 192 -15.21 -8.14 21.09
C CYS A 192 -15.93 -7.84 19.77
N PHE A 193 -15.41 -8.35 18.65
CA PHE A 193 -15.96 -8.11 17.31
C PHE A 193 -16.03 -9.42 16.53
N PRO A 194 -16.86 -10.40 16.92
CA PRO A 194 -16.95 -11.69 16.23
C PRO A 194 -17.29 -11.52 14.74
N LEU A 195 -16.83 -12.44 13.90
CA LEU A 195 -17.15 -12.44 12.47
C LEU A 195 -18.65 -12.65 12.27
N GLN A 196 -19.24 -11.80 11.45
CA GLN A 196 -20.65 -11.85 11.08
C GLN A 196 -20.78 -11.84 9.57
N LYS A 197 -21.80 -12.50 9.04
CA LYS A 197 -22.14 -12.41 7.62
C LYS A 197 -22.78 -11.06 7.36
N ALA A 198 -22.23 -10.29 6.42
CA ALA A 198 -22.81 -9.05 5.95
C ALA A 198 -23.16 -9.15 4.46
N THR A 199 -24.19 -8.42 4.07
CA THR A 199 -24.56 -8.18 2.68
C THR A 199 -23.96 -6.87 2.21
N ASN A 200 -23.73 -6.73 0.90
CA ASN A 200 -23.40 -5.45 0.27
C ASN A 200 -24.58 -4.47 0.36
N SER A 201 -24.77 -3.84 1.52
CA SER A 201 -25.54 -2.60 1.62
C SER A 201 -24.54 -1.45 1.57
N ALA A 202 -24.40 -0.83 0.41
CA ALA A 202 -23.60 0.38 0.26
C ALA A 202 -24.32 1.55 0.95
N SER A 203 -24.26 1.62 2.28
CA SER A 203 -24.46 2.89 2.98
C SER A 203 -23.21 3.71 2.71
N GLY A 204 -23.36 4.87 2.07
CA GLY A 204 -22.26 5.80 1.85
C GLY A 204 -21.46 6.05 3.13
N VAL A 205 -20.16 6.29 2.98
CA VAL A 205 -19.23 6.50 4.09
C VAL A 205 -19.71 7.65 4.98
N MET A 206 -20.24 7.35 6.18
CA MET A 206 -20.86 8.37 7.04
C MET A 206 -19.86 9.38 7.62
N TRP A 207 -18.58 9.03 7.70
CA TRP A 207 -17.56 9.94 8.23
C TRP A 207 -17.13 10.99 7.20
N PHE A 208 -17.32 10.76 5.89
CA PHE A 208 -16.95 11.71 4.84
C PHE A 208 -18.12 12.64 4.55
N ASN A 209 -18.27 13.67 5.38
CA ASN A 209 -19.34 14.65 5.28
C ASN A 209 -19.05 15.72 4.20
N ASN A 210 -20.04 16.59 3.95
CA ASN A 210 -19.90 17.66 2.95
C ASN A 210 -18.78 18.65 3.28
N GLU A 211 -18.50 18.90 4.56
CA GLU A 211 -17.41 19.80 4.98
C GLU A 211 -16.05 19.23 4.56
N LEU A 212 -15.79 17.94 4.83
CA LEU A 212 -14.57 17.26 4.42
C LEU A 212 -14.44 17.20 2.90
N LYS A 213 -15.56 17.05 2.18
CA LYS A 213 -15.57 17.14 0.71
C LYS A 213 -15.13 18.53 0.23
N VAL A 214 -15.66 19.60 0.81
CA VAL A 214 -15.28 20.98 0.48
C VAL A 214 -13.82 21.25 0.82
N MET A 215 -13.33 20.77 1.97
CA MET A 215 -11.92 20.89 2.35
C MET A 215 -11.02 20.20 1.32
N ARG A 216 -11.32 18.96 0.94
CA ARG A 216 -10.60 18.23 -0.11
C ARG A 216 -10.60 19.00 -1.43
N ASP A 217 -11.77 19.44 -1.89
CA ASP A 217 -11.91 20.13 -3.18
C ASP A 217 -11.15 21.46 -3.19
N SER A 218 -11.10 22.16 -2.05
CA SER A 218 -10.32 23.40 -1.87
C SER A 218 -8.82 23.13 -1.94
N VAL A 219 -8.33 22.08 -1.27
CA VAL A 219 -6.90 21.68 -1.34
C VAL A 219 -6.51 21.30 -2.76
N ILE A 220 -7.38 20.56 -3.48
CA ILE A 220 -7.16 20.20 -4.90
C ILE A 220 -7.12 21.45 -5.78
N ALA A 221 -8.05 22.39 -5.61
CA ALA A 221 -8.08 23.63 -6.39
C ALA A 221 -6.80 24.47 -6.16
N LEU A 222 -6.38 24.66 -4.90
CA LEU A 222 -5.15 25.38 -4.57
C LEU A 222 -3.91 24.70 -5.15
N LYS A 223 -3.90 23.36 -5.20
CA LYS A 223 -2.83 22.59 -5.84
C LYS A 223 -2.77 22.85 -7.35
N ILE A 224 -3.91 22.81 -8.04
CA ILE A 224 -3.98 23.08 -9.49
C ILE A 224 -3.46 24.49 -9.79
N VAL A 225 -3.89 25.49 -9.01
CA VAL A 225 -3.41 26.87 -9.12
C VAL A 225 -1.91 26.93 -8.88
N SER A 226 -1.40 26.37 -7.77
CA SER A 226 0.03 26.37 -7.45
C SER A 226 0.90 25.73 -8.53
N ASN A 227 0.45 24.60 -9.10
CA ASN A 227 1.17 23.92 -10.17
C ASN A 227 1.18 24.74 -11.47
N SER A 228 0.09 25.46 -11.75
CA SER A 228 -0.07 26.25 -12.98
C SER A 228 0.67 27.58 -12.91
N SER A 229 0.58 28.29 -11.77
CA SER A 229 1.18 29.62 -11.59
C SER A 229 2.68 29.57 -11.33
N LYS A 230 3.16 28.49 -10.69
CA LYS A 230 4.54 28.36 -10.16
C LYS A 230 4.91 29.49 -9.17
N ASP A 231 3.93 30.21 -8.62
CA ASP A 231 4.13 31.28 -7.65
C ASP A 231 4.35 30.73 -6.23
N ILE A 232 5.25 31.36 -5.47
CA ILE A 232 5.57 30.97 -4.10
C ILE A 232 4.42 31.23 -3.12
N VAL A 233 3.60 32.26 -3.36
CA VAL A 233 2.41 32.61 -2.57
C VAL A 233 1.36 31.53 -2.73
N ASP A 234 1.07 31.11 -3.96
CA ASP A 234 0.11 30.03 -4.24
C ASP A 234 0.59 28.69 -3.68
N LYS A 235 1.90 28.42 -3.77
CA LYS A 235 2.51 27.24 -3.16
C LYS A 235 2.36 27.26 -1.63
N ASN A 236 2.57 28.40 -0.99
CA ASN A 236 2.37 28.54 0.45
C ASN A 236 0.90 28.42 0.87
N ALA A 237 -0.03 28.93 0.06
CA ALA A 237 -1.47 28.77 0.29
C ALA A 237 -1.90 27.30 0.21
N TYR A 238 -1.44 26.56 -0.81
CA TYR A 238 -1.64 25.11 -0.90
C TYR A 238 -1.05 24.37 0.30
N LEU A 239 0.21 24.64 0.66
CA LEU A 239 0.85 23.97 1.79
C LEU A 239 0.11 24.24 3.10
N LYS A 240 -0.34 25.48 3.34
CA LYS A 240 -1.11 25.82 4.53
C LYS A 240 -2.44 25.05 4.59
N ALA A 241 -3.15 24.95 3.47
CA ALA A 241 -4.42 24.21 3.40
C ALA A 241 -4.25 22.69 3.56
N ARG A 242 -3.08 22.15 3.22
CA ARG A 242 -2.77 20.72 3.34
C ARG A 242 -2.54 20.25 4.79
N TYR A 243 -2.11 21.15 5.68
CA TYR A 243 -1.75 20.81 7.08
C TYR A 243 -2.76 21.30 8.12
N LEU A 244 -3.94 21.76 7.68
CA LEU A 244 -5.10 22.06 8.54
C LEU A 244 -6.05 20.86 8.57
#